data_AF-A0A1N7QNG0-F1
#
_entry.id   AF-A0A1N7QNG0-F1
#
_cell.length_a   1.000
_cell.length_b   1.000
_cell.length_c   1.000
_cell.angle_alpha   90.00
_cell.angle_beta   90.00
_cell.angle_gamma   90.00
#
_symmetry.space_group_name_H-M   'P 1'
#
loop_
_entity.id
_entity.type
_entity.pdbx_description
1 polymer ?
#
loop_
_entity_poly.entity_id
_entity_poly.type
_entity_poly.pdbx_seq_one_letter_code
_entity_poly.pdbx_strand_id
1 'polypeptide(L)'
;MKFIINIVILTFVFSCTKTQNEEKKEFISREYFSVSEFSKKIDSLKSNAVKADSLMPMMPKEEKKLNKNYFQGSIHFLILDEDNSYYIINSLEPQISMCGVSSELSKQDSLAYISNSNQITDRIQPIKTSEITKILKKHRSAILNSYNNSPLTISFALKKDTLKGPTVYNIISFMEKDKMQLYTFRRMNEYELIKAK
;
A
#
# COMPACT_ATOMS: atom_id res chain seq x y z
N MET A 1 1.87 75.21 21.07
CA MET A 1 2.17 74.10 22.01
C MET A 1 1.54 72.84 21.41
N LYS A 2 2.30 71.80 21.01
CA LYS A 2 2.78 70.67 21.86
C LYS A 2 1.57 69.94 22.49
N PHE A 3 1.22 68.64 22.34
CA PHE A 3 1.88 67.38 21.95
C PHE A 3 0.77 66.30 21.71
N ILE A 4 0.88 65.50 20.64
CA ILE A 4 0.89 64.02 20.55
C ILE A 4 0.12 63.17 21.62
N ILE A 5 -0.67 62.17 21.18
CA ILE A 5 -0.48 60.69 21.39
C ILE A 5 -1.74 59.88 21.04
N ASN A 6 -1.54 58.93 20.11
CA ASN A 6 -2.11 57.58 19.94
C ASN A 6 -3.40 57.18 20.68
N ILE A 7 -4.31 56.52 19.94
CA ILE A 7 -4.56 55.07 20.09
C ILE A 7 -4.92 54.52 18.70
N VAL A 8 -3.92 53.86 18.10
CA VAL A 8 -4.11 52.68 17.26
C VAL A 8 -4.67 51.60 18.17
N ILE A 9 -5.78 50.94 17.82
CA ILE A 9 -6.05 49.53 18.18
C ILE A 9 -7.29 49.02 17.44
N LEU A 10 -7.04 47.95 16.67
CA LEU A 10 -7.95 46.86 16.29
C LEU A 10 -9.21 47.19 15.50
N THR A 11 -9.13 47.04 14.18
CA THR A 11 -10.01 46.13 13.42
C THR A 11 -9.41 45.89 12.02
N PHE A 12 -8.21 45.31 11.97
CA PHE A 12 -7.62 44.75 10.76
C PHE A 12 -7.28 43.27 10.97
N VAL A 13 -8.27 42.47 11.39
CA VAL A 13 -8.07 41.03 11.58
C VAL A 13 -9.23 40.21 11.00
N PHE A 14 -9.65 40.49 9.76
CA PHE A 14 -10.45 39.53 8.99
C PHE A 14 -10.15 39.65 7.49
N SER A 15 -8.99 39.14 7.10
CA SER A 15 -8.85 38.28 5.91
C SER A 15 -7.41 37.78 5.84
N CYS A 16 -7.04 36.99 6.85
CA CYS A 16 -6.01 35.98 6.65
C CYS A 16 -6.68 34.86 5.85
N THR A 17 -6.82 35.05 4.54
CA THR A 17 -7.12 33.94 3.62
C THR A 17 -5.91 33.04 3.61
N LYS A 18 -5.83 32.17 4.61
CA LYS A 18 -4.97 31.01 4.60
C LYS A 18 -5.65 29.95 3.74
N THR A 19 -5.70 30.18 2.43
CA THR A 19 -5.91 29.11 1.45
C THR A 19 -4.60 28.34 1.35
N GLN A 20 -4.26 27.61 2.41
CA GLN A 20 -3.48 26.40 2.30
C GLN A 20 -4.45 25.23 2.37
N ASN A 21 -5.28 25.11 1.32
CA ASN A 21 -5.55 23.78 0.84
C ASN A 21 -4.22 23.31 0.26
N GLU A 22 -3.37 22.71 1.10
CA GLU A 22 -2.48 21.69 0.57
C GLU A 22 -3.41 20.68 -0.07
N GLU A 23 -3.63 20.80 -1.38
CA GLU A 23 -4.14 19.71 -2.18
C GLU A 23 -3.32 18.51 -1.73
N LYS A 24 -3.98 17.55 -1.08
CA LYS A 24 -3.43 16.22 -0.85
C LYS A 24 -3.04 15.73 -2.24
N LYS A 25 -1.81 15.98 -2.67
CA LYS A 25 -1.28 15.49 -3.93
C LYS A 25 -1.53 14.00 -3.87
N GLU A 26 -2.44 13.53 -4.71
CA GLU A 26 -2.82 12.13 -4.71
C GLU A 26 -1.54 11.31 -4.78
N PHE A 27 -1.40 10.36 -3.86
CA PHE A 27 -0.16 9.61 -3.72
C PHE A 27 0.17 8.84 -5.02
N ILE A 28 -0.87 8.56 -5.80
CA ILE A 28 -0.90 7.74 -7.01
C ILE A 28 -1.49 8.56 -8.16
N SER A 29 -0.88 8.50 -9.34
CA SER A 29 -1.41 9.13 -10.56
C SER A 29 -2.64 8.38 -11.09
N ARG A 30 -3.60 9.13 -11.64
CA ARG A 30 -4.78 8.60 -12.32
C ARG A 30 -4.51 8.16 -13.76
N GLU A 31 -3.47 8.71 -14.38
CA GLU A 31 -3.19 8.48 -15.81
C GLU A 31 -2.41 7.18 -16.05
N TYR A 32 -1.50 6.86 -15.13
CA TYR A 32 -0.73 5.64 -15.14
C TYR A 32 -0.19 5.35 -13.74
N PHE A 33 0.18 4.10 -13.50
CA PHE A 33 0.87 3.67 -12.30
C PHE A 33 2.17 2.96 -12.67
N SER A 34 3.29 3.34 -12.06
CA SER A 34 4.57 2.62 -12.16
C SER A 34 4.97 2.05 -10.80
N VAL A 35 5.26 0.74 -10.75
CA VAL A 35 5.80 0.08 -9.55
C VAL A 35 7.11 0.73 -9.13
N SER A 36 8.02 0.97 -10.08
CA SER A 36 9.33 1.57 -9.79
C SER A 36 9.21 3.00 -9.24
N GLU A 37 8.32 3.83 -9.79
CA GLU A 37 8.07 5.17 -9.26
C GLU A 37 7.43 5.13 -7.87
N PHE A 38 6.46 4.24 -7.68
CA PHE A 38 5.83 4.02 -6.38
C PHE A 38 6.87 3.63 -5.31
N SER A 39 7.74 2.66 -5.61
CA SER A 39 8.80 2.23 -4.68
C SER A 39 9.75 3.38 -4.35
N LYS A 40 10.23 4.14 -5.35
CA LYS A 40 11.10 5.31 -5.11
C LYS A 40 10.44 6.34 -4.21
N LYS A 41 9.15 6.62 -4.42
CA LYS A 41 8.39 7.59 -3.61
C LYS A 41 8.24 7.11 -2.17
N ILE A 42 7.91 5.83 -1.97
CA ILE A 42 7.86 5.20 -0.65
C ILE A 42 9.21 5.29 0.07
N ASP A 43 10.31 4.94 -0.61
CA ASP A 43 11.65 4.96 -0.02
C ASP A 43 12.05 6.38 0.40
N SER A 44 11.75 7.38 -0.44
CA SER A 44 11.95 8.79 -0.11
C SER A 44 11.11 9.25 1.08
N LEU A 45 9.87 8.78 1.19
CA LEU A 45 9.04 9.10 2.34
C LEU A 45 9.61 8.46 3.61
N LYS A 46 10.05 7.19 3.57
CA LYS A 46 10.66 6.51 4.73
C LYS A 46 11.93 7.21 5.20
N SER A 47 12.78 7.67 4.27
CA SER A 47 13.99 8.43 4.63
C SER A 47 13.66 9.78 5.29
N ASN A 48 12.52 10.38 4.94
CA ASN A 48 12.07 11.66 5.48
C ASN A 48 11.25 11.53 6.78
N ALA A 49 10.54 10.41 6.97
CA ALA A 49 9.71 10.14 8.15
C ALA A 49 10.52 9.91 9.43
N VAL A 50 11.82 9.61 9.32
CA VAL A 50 12.77 9.70 10.45
C VAL A 50 12.81 11.13 11.04
N LYS A 51 12.19 12.13 10.39
CA LYS A 51 12.14 13.54 10.82
C LYS A 51 10.73 14.13 11.05
N ALA A 52 9.62 13.41 10.83
CA ALA A 52 8.28 13.99 11.03
C ALA A 52 7.13 12.96 11.23
N ASP A 53 6.23 13.25 12.17
CA ASP A 53 4.98 12.54 12.50
C ASP A 53 3.89 12.64 11.40
N SER A 54 4.21 12.19 10.18
CA SER A 54 3.25 12.26 9.06
C SER A 54 2.48 10.94 8.86
N LEU A 55 1.19 11.10 8.49
CA LEU A 55 0.23 10.08 8.06
C LEU A 55 0.69 9.33 6.79
N MET A 56 1.78 8.59 6.89
CA MET A 56 2.20 7.68 5.82
C MET A 56 1.20 6.53 5.69
N PRO A 57 1.01 5.98 4.48
CA PRO A 57 0.43 4.64 4.35
C PRO A 57 1.23 3.73 5.27
N MET A 58 0.53 3.04 6.19
CA MET A 58 1.18 2.16 7.16
C MET A 58 1.78 1.00 6.37
N MET A 59 3.05 1.14 6.04
CA MET A 59 3.79 0.11 5.32
C MET A 59 3.88 -1.11 6.23
N PRO A 60 3.70 -2.34 5.69
CA PRO A 60 4.05 -3.54 6.43
C PRO A 60 5.47 -3.37 6.94
N LYS A 61 5.71 -3.70 8.22
CA LYS A 61 7.07 -3.82 8.72
C LYS A 61 7.76 -4.80 7.79
N GLU A 62 8.64 -4.28 6.94
CA GLU A 62 9.45 -5.12 6.08
C GLU A 62 10.24 -6.01 7.02
N GLU A 63 9.90 -7.30 7.03
CA GLU A 63 10.83 -8.29 7.51
C GLU A 63 12.00 -8.21 6.54
N LYS A 64 13.00 -7.37 6.88
CA LYS A 64 14.20 -6.99 6.11
C LYS A 64 15.00 -8.17 5.55
N LYS A 65 14.56 -9.40 5.81
CA LYS A 65 15.29 -10.64 5.71
C LYS A 65 14.66 -11.65 4.72
N LEU A 66 13.45 -11.40 4.16
CA LEU A 66 12.81 -12.27 3.15
C LEU A 66 12.93 -11.70 1.72
N ASN A 67 12.94 -12.58 0.71
CA ASN A 67 13.00 -12.15 -0.70
C ASN A 67 11.71 -11.41 -1.10
N LYS A 68 11.80 -10.08 -1.16
CA LYS A 68 10.67 -9.18 -1.46
C LYS A 68 9.96 -9.47 -2.79
N ASN A 69 10.63 -10.09 -3.76
CA ASN A 69 10.04 -10.41 -5.06
C ASN A 69 9.02 -11.56 -4.97
N TYR A 70 9.05 -12.34 -3.89
CA TYR A 70 8.14 -13.46 -3.65
C TYR A 70 7.11 -13.14 -2.55
N PHE A 71 7.05 -11.88 -2.11
CA PHE A 71 6.12 -11.47 -1.08
C PHE A 71 4.67 -11.59 -1.53
N GLN A 72 3.88 -12.26 -0.69
CA GLN A 72 2.44 -12.43 -0.84
C GLN A 72 1.79 -12.14 0.51
N GLY A 73 0.91 -11.15 0.53
CA GLY A 73 0.11 -10.80 1.69
C GLY A 73 -0.99 -11.82 1.95
N SER A 74 -1.86 -11.50 2.91
CA SER A 74 -3.06 -12.26 3.26
C SER A 74 -4.02 -12.43 2.08
N ILE A 75 -4.13 -11.37 1.27
CA ILE A 75 -4.78 -11.41 -0.04
C ILE A 75 -3.76 -10.95 -1.07
N HIS A 76 -3.59 -11.74 -2.12
CA HIS A 76 -2.62 -11.45 -3.17
C HIS A 76 -3.32 -11.37 -4.52
N PHE A 77 -3.04 -10.29 -5.25
CA PHE A 77 -3.56 -10.03 -6.59
C PHE A 77 -2.42 -9.98 -7.59
N LEU A 78 -2.59 -10.68 -8.70
CA LEU A 78 -1.74 -10.62 -9.88
C LEU A 78 -2.47 -9.80 -10.95
N ILE A 79 -1.99 -8.59 -11.27
CA ILE A 79 -2.62 -7.71 -12.27
C ILE A 79 -1.88 -7.86 -13.60
N LEU A 80 -2.52 -8.49 -14.58
CA LEU A 80 -1.94 -8.62 -15.93
C LEU A 80 -2.09 -7.33 -16.71
N ASP A 81 -3.30 -6.78 -16.71
CA ASP A 81 -3.70 -5.58 -17.42
C ASP A 81 -4.98 -4.96 -16.80
N GLU A 82 -5.58 -4.01 -17.51
CA GLU A 82 -6.76 -3.27 -17.07
C GLU A 82 -8.01 -4.15 -16.92
N ASP A 83 -8.04 -5.31 -17.57
CA ASP A 83 -9.20 -6.19 -17.66
C ASP A 83 -9.01 -7.50 -16.89
N ASN A 84 -7.79 -8.04 -16.89
CA ASN A 84 -7.48 -9.39 -16.42
C ASN A 84 -6.57 -9.38 -15.20
N SER A 85 -6.99 -10.11 -14.17
CA SER A 85 -6.23 -10.31 -12.96
C SER A 85 -6.40 -11.75 -12.44
N TYR A 86 -5.57 -12.12 -11.48
CA TYR A 86 -5.76 -13.31 -10.66
C TYR A 86 -5.73 -12.91 -9.19
N TYR A 87 -6.28 -13.76 -8.34
CA TYR A 87 -6.15 -13.59 -6.90
C TYR A 87 -6.04 -14.90 -6.14
N ILE A 88 -5.52 -14.81 -4.92
CA ILE A 88 -5.55 -15.87 -3.93
C ILE A 88 -5.75 -15.25 -2.54
N ILE A 89 -6.50 -15.95 -1.70
CA ILE A 89 -6.63 -15.65 -0.27
C ILE A 89 -5.75 -16.67 0.47
N ASN A 90 -4.65 -16.19 1.03
CA ASN A 90 -3.67 -17.02 1.75
C ASN A 90 -4.15 -17.33 3.16
N SER A 91 -4.56 -16.29 3.88
CA SER A 91 -5.15 -16.37 5.20
C SER A 91 -6.00 -15.13 5.45
N LEU A 92 -7.17 -15.32 6.05
CA LEU A 92 -7.97 -14.22 6.62
C LEU A 92 -7.77 -14.10 8.13
N GLU A 93 -6.93 -14.96 8.71
CA GLU A 93 -6.59 -14.91 10.11
C GLU A 93 -5.45 -13.92 10.34
N PRO A 94 -5.51 -13.16 11.44
CA PRO A 94 -4.45 -12.22 11.78
C PRO A 94 -3.16 -12.98 12.07
N GLN A 95 -2.07 -12.59 11.42
CA GLN A 95 -0.76 -13.10 11.81
C GLN A 95 -0.39 -12.45 13.16
N ILE A 96 -0.40 -13.25 14.23
CA ILE A 96 0.10 -12.84 15.53
C ILE A 96 1.63 -12.97 15.47
N SER A 97 2.33 -11.85 15.28
CA SER A 97 3.78 -11.85 15.44
C SER A 97 4.10 -11.97 16.93
N MET A 98 4.63 -13.11 17.37
CA MET A 98 5.21 -13.20 18.72
C MET A 98 6.48 -12.32 18.75
N CYS A 99 6.51 -11.35 19.66
CA CYS A 99 7.66 -10.47 19.86
C CYS A 99 8.87 -11.32 20.28
N GLY A 100 9.85 -11.46 19.39
CA GLY A 100 11.10 -12.14 19.66
C GLY A 100 12.19 -11.59 18.75
N VAL A 101 13.45 -11.72 19.18
CA VAL A 101 14.59 -11.42 18.31
C VAL A 101 14.60 -12.50 17.24
N SER A 102 14.15 -12.16 16.02
CA SER A 102 14.21 -13.11 14.91
C SER A 102 15.68 -13.41 14.60
N SER A 103 16.03 -14.69 14.57
CA SER A 103 17.33 -15.15 14.08
C SER A 103 17.56 -14.61 12.66
N GLU A 104 18.82 -14.57 12.23
CA GLU A 104 19.10 -14.33 10.81
C GLU A 104 18.51 -15.48 9.98
N LEU A 105 17.78 -15.14 8.92
CA LEU A 105 17.24 -16.13 7.99
C LEU A 105 18.40 -16.76 7.23
N SER A 106 18.47 -18.08 7.25
CA SER A 106 19.45 -18.82 6.46
C SER A 106 19.09 -18.78 4.97
N LYS A 107 20.05 -19.15 4.12
CA LYS A 107 19.78 -19.41 2.70
C LYS A 107 18.64 -20.43 2.51
N GLN A 108 18.58 -21.44 3.39
CA GLN A 108 17.56 -22.47 3.33
C GLN A 108 16.17 -21.91 3.62
N ASP A 109 16.04 -21.00 4.58
CA ASP A 109 14.76 -20.39 4.90
C ASP A 109 14.26 -19.50 3.75
N SER A 110 15.17 -18.79 3.06
CA SER A 110 14.83 -18.03 1.86
C SER A 110 14.33 -18.92 0.72
N LEU A 111 14.96 -20.09 0.51
CA LEU A 111 14.51 -21.07 -0.47
C LEU A 111 13.15 -21.68 -0.09
N ALA A 112 12.95 -22.00 1.19
CA ALA A 112 11.67 -22.49 1.70
C ALA A 112 10.56 -21.46 1.51
N TYR A 113 10.86 -20.18 1.75
CA TYR A 113 9.92 -19.09 1.50
C TYR A 113 9.50 -18.99 0.03
N ILE A 114 10.47 -19.03 -0.90
CA ILE A 114 10.21 -19.03 -2.35
C ILE A 114 9.36 -20.25 -2.73
N SER A 115 9.71 -21.43 -2.24
CA SER A 115 8.97 -22.67 -2.51
C SER A 115 7.52 -22.58 -2.03
N ASN A 116 7.29 -22.07 -0.82
CA ASN A 116 5.95 -21.88 -0.28
C ASN A 116 5.15 -20.83 -1.07
N SER A 117 5.79 -19.72 -1.45
CA SER A 117 5.20 -18.69 -2.32
C SER A 117 4.72 -19.28 -3.65
N ASN A 118 5.53 -20.15 -4.28
CA ASN A 118 5.16 -20.83 -5.52
C ASN A 118 3.96 -21.79 -5.33
N GLN A 119 3.94 -22.58 -4.26
CA GLN A 119 2.81 -23.46 -3.94
C GLN A 119 1.50 -22.68 -3.70
N ILE A 120 1.61 -21.49 -3.12
CA ILE A 120 0.47 -20.59 -2.99
C ILE A 120 0.03 -20.09 -4.37
N THR A 121 0.96 -19.67 -5.23
CA THR A 121 0.69 -19.22 -6.60
C THR A 121 -0.02 -20.28 -7.44
N ASP A 122 0.21 -21.57 -7.18
CA ASP A 122 -0.49 -22.66 -7.87
C ASP A 122 -2.02 -22.66 -7.68
N ARG A 123 -2.52 -21.93 -6.67
CA ARG A 123 -3.95 -21.89 -6.31
C ARG A 123 -4.66 -20.62 -6.79
N ILE A 124 -3.99 -19.75 -7.52
CA ILE A 124 -4.57 -18.50 -8.00
C ILE A 124 -5.82 -18.74 -8.85
N GLN A 125 -6.78 -17.83 -8.74
CA GLN A 125 -8.05 -17.88 -9.46
C GLN A 125 -8.16 -16.68 -10.39
N PRO A 126 -8.57 -16.86 -11.66
CA PRO A 126 -8.76 -15.74 -12.58
C PRO A 126 -9.97 -14.89 -12.16
N ILE A 127 -9.84 -13.58 -12.31
CA ILE A 127 -10.89 -12.59 -12.06
C ILE A 127 -10.78 -11.45 -13.07
N LYS A 128 -11.85 -10.67 -13.22
CA LYS A 128 -11.70 -9.37 -13.87
C LYS A 128 -10.99 -8.41 -12.93
N THR A 129 -10.12 -7.55 -13.45
CA THR A 129 -9.43 -6.52 -12.63
C THR A 129 -10.44 -5.58 -11.95
N SER A 130 -11.59 -5.33 -12.57
CA SER A 130 -12.70 -4.57 -11.99
C SER A 130 -13.36 -5.23 -10.76
N GLU A 131 -13.16 -6.54 -10.54
CA GLU A 131 -13.69 -7.27 -9.38
C GLU A 131 -12.82 -7.16 -8.13
N ILE A 132 -11.59 -6.62 -8.23
CA ILE A 132 -10.68 -6.49 -7.09
C ILE A 132 -11.35 -5.74 -5.92
N THR A 133 -11.99 -4.60 -6.18
CA THR A 133 -12.65 -3.80 -5.13
C THR A 133 -13.82 -4.54 -4.49
N LYS A 134 -14.54 -5.38 -5.25
CA LYS A 134 -15.62 -6.23 -4.74
C LYS A 134 -15.07 -7.31 -3.80
N ILE A 135 -13.95 -7.94 -4.14
CA ILE A 135 -13.28 -8.92 -3.28
C ILE A 135 -12.79 -8.24 -1.99
N LEU A 136 -12.13 -7.09 -2.11
CA LEU A 136 -11.69 -6.30 -0.95
C LEU A 136 -12.86 -5.91 -0.04
N LYS A 137 -13.97 -5.44 -0.63
CA LYS A 137 -15.19 -5.09 0.12
C LYS A 137 -15.77 -6.31 0.86
N LYS A 138 -15.83 -7.47 0.19
CA LYS A 138 -16.34 -8.72 0.77
C LYS A 138 -15.54 -9.13 2.02
N HIS A 139 -14.23 -8.92 2.00
CA HIS A 139 -13.33 -9.31 3.10
C HIS A 139 -12.94 -8.15 4.03
N ARG A 140 -13.61 -6.99 3.93
CA ARG A 140 -13.26 -5.77 4.65
C ARG A 140 -13.11 -5.96 6.16
N SER A 141 -14.03 -6.68 6.80
CA SER A 141 -13.97 -6.91 8.25
C SER A 141 -12.72 -7.68 8.66
N ALA A 142 -12.34 -8.70 7.89
CA ALA A 142 -11.13 -9.47 8.13
C ALA A 142 -9.87 -8.66 7.83
N ILE A 143 -9.88 -7.85 6.76
CA ILE A 143 -8.74 -7.00 6.39
C ILE A 143 -8.43 -5.97 7.48
N LEU A 144 -9.46 -5.27 7.96
CA LEU A 144 -9.27 -4.25 8.99
C LEU A 144 -8.98 -4.85 10.35
N ASN A 145 -9.49 -6.06 10.59
CA ASN A 145 -9.28 -6.84 11.80
C ASN A 145 -9.34 -5.98 13.08
N SER A 146 -10.48 -5.32 13.27
CA SER A 146 -10.69 -4.36 14.35
C SER A 146 -10.70 -4.99 15.75
N TYR A 147 -10.69 -6.33 15.85
CA TYR A 147 -10.77 -7.05 17.11
C TYR A 147 -9.44 -7.09 17.88
N ASN A 148 -8.32 -7.36 17.20
CA ASN A 148 -6.99 -7.42 17.83
C ASN A 148 -6.02 -6.37 17.26
N ASN A 149 -6.51 -5.46 16.42
CA ASN A 149 -5.77 -4.34 15.83
C ASN A 149 -4.54 -4.77 14.99
N SER A 150 -4.59 -5.95 14.36
CA SER A 150 -3.56 -6.45 13.44
C SER A 150 -4.11 -6.54 12.01
N PRO A 151 -4.13 -5.44 11.24
CA PRO A 151 -4.70 -5.44 9.90
C PRO A 151 -3.95 -6.40 8.96
N LEU A 152 -4.68 -6.99 8.01
CA LEU A 152 -4.11 -7.90 7.02
C LEU A 152 -3.40 -7.13 5.91
N THR A 153 -2.26 -7.64 5.46
CA THR A 153 -1.55 -7.04 4.32
C THR A 153 -2.18 -7.50 3.01
N ILE A 154 -2.52 -6.54 2.14
CA ILE A 154 -2.93 -6.79 0.76
C ILE A 154 -1.73 -6.58 -0.15
N SER A 155 -1.54 -7.46 -1.13
CA SER A 155 -0.38 -7.39 -2.01
C SER A 155 -0.78 -7.46 -3.47
N PHE A 156 -0.12 -6.65 -4.28
CA PHE A 156 -0.34 -6.55 -5.71
C PHE A 156 0.97 -6.82 -6.44
N ALA A 157 0.94 -7.72 -7.42
CA ALA A 157 2.03 -7.94 -8.35
C ALA A 157 1.59 -7.60 -9.77
N LEU A 158 2.26 -6.64 -10.41
CA LEU A 158 1.96 -6.24 -11.79
C LEU A 158 2.85 -6.99 -12.77
N LYS A 159 2.27 -7.42 -13.90
CA LYS A 159 3.02 -8.09 -14.98
C LYS A 159 4.07 -7.16 -15.60
N LYS A 160 3.72 -5.89 -15.79
CA LYS A 160 4.60 -4.84 -16.32
C LYS A 160 4.89 -3.83 -15.22
N ASP A 161 5.99 -3.08 -15.38
CA ASP A 161 6.29 -1.99 -14.44
C ASP A 161 5.17 -0.94 -14.43
N THR A 162 4.62 -0.64 -15.60
CA THR A 162 3.59 0.39 -15.79
C THR A 162 2.25 -0.22 -16.19
N LEU A 163 1.16 0.30 -15.60
CA LEU A 163 -0.21 0.12 -16.07
C LEU A 163 -0.81 1.49 -16.40
N LYS A 164 -1.46 1.61 -17.57
CA LYS A 164 -2.15 2.83 -17.96
C LYS A 164 -3.54 2.91 -17.32
N GLY A 165 -4.08 4.12 -17.31
CA GLY A 165 -5.43 4.38 -16.87
C GLY A 165 -5.61 4.34 -15.35
N PRO A 166 -6.85 4.54 -14.89
CA PRO A 166 -7.15 4.80 -13.50
C PRO A 166 -7.26 3.54 -12.65
N THR A 167 -6.99 2.35 -13.19
CA THR A 167 -7.29 1.07 -12.54
C THR A 167 -6.64 0.93 -11.17
N VAL A 168 -5.32 1.12 -11.07
CA VAL A 168 -4.60 1.05 -9.79
C VAL A 168 -5.01 2.18 -8.87
N TYR A 169 -5.17 3.39 -9.42
CA TYR A 169 -5.65 4.55 -8.66
C TYR A 169 -7.00 4.28 -8.00
N ASN A 170 -7.95 3.71 -8.73
CA ASN A 170 -9.29 3.38 -8.22
C ASN A 170 -9.24 2.33 -7.12
N ILE A 171 -8.41 1.30 -7.28
CA ILE A 171 -8.19 0.27 -6.26
C ILE A 171 -7.64 0.90 -4.98
N ILE A 172 -6.57 1.69 -5.07
CA ILE A 172 -5.94 2.33 -3.91
C ILE A 172 -6.89 3.34 -3.27
N SER A 173 -7.60 4.15 -4.07
CA SER A 173 -8.57 5.13 -3.56
C SER A 173 -9.71 4.46 -2.81
N PHE A 174 -10.20 3.32 -3.31
CA PHE A 174 -11.16 2.48 -2.59
C PHE A 174 -10.60 2.01 -1.25
N MET A 175 -9.39 1.44 -1.26
CA MET A 175 -8.73 0.93 -0.06
C MET A 175 -8.51 2.01 1.00
N GLU A 176 -7.96 3.16 0.62
CA GLU A 176 -7.72 4.30 1.52
C GLU A 176 -9.03 4.84 2.10
N LYS A 177 -10.07 4.99 1.26
CA LYS A 177 -11.41 5.42 1.72
C LYS A 177 -11.98 4.44 2.76
N ASP A 178 -11.74 3.15 2.58
CA ASP A 178 -12.20 2.09 3.48
C ASP A 178 -11.24 1.77 4.64
N LYS A 179 -10.17 2.57 4.82
CA LYS A 179 -9.15 2.44 5.87
C LYS A 179 -8.27 1.18 5.75
N MET A 180 -8.19 0.58 4.56
CA MET A 180 -7.33 -0.56 4.25
C MET A 180 -5.92 -0.10 3.84
N GLN A 181 -5.13 0.39 4.80
CA GLN A 181 -3.88 1.11 4.50
C GLN A 181 -2.65 0.20 4.37
N LEU A 182 -2.79 -1.08 4.71
CA LEU A 182 -1.67 -2.03 4.71
C LEU A 182 -1.57 -2.75 3.36
N TYR A 183 -0.86 -2.15 2.41
CA TYR A 183 -0.67 -2.73 1.09
C TYR A 183 0.71 -2.52 0.48
N THR A 184 1.04 -3.37 -0.51
CA THR A 184 2.30 -3.30 -1.26
C THR A 184 2.11 -3.60 -2.74
N PHE A 185 2.98 -3.02 -3.55
CA PHE A 185 3.07 -3.24 -4.98
C PHE A 185 4.48 -3.73 -5.33
N ARG A 186 4.54 -4.75 -6.17
CA ARG A 186 5.78 -5.22 -6.80
C ARG A 186 5.52 -5.65 -8.24
N ARG A 187 6.59 -6.02 -8.94
CA ARG A 187 6.48 -6.75 -10.21
C ARG A 187 6.26 -8.24 -9.93
N MET A 188 5.59 -8.92 -10.85
CA MET A 188 5.48 -10.38 -10.82
C MET A 188 6.88 -11.00 -10.85
N ASN A 189 7.07 -12.06 -10.07
CA ASN A 189 8.26 -12.90 -10.20
C ASN A 189 8.10 -13.87 -11.38
N GLU A 190 9.17 -14.58 -11.72
CA GLU A 190 9.20 -15.50 -12.87
C GLU A 190 8.13 -16.59 -12.77
N TYR A 191 7.89 -17.12 -11.57
CA TYR A 191 6.90 -18.18 -11.37
C TYR A 191 5.47 -17.68 -11.62
N GLU A 192 5.15 -16.48 -11.11
CA GLU A 192 3.86 -15.82 -11.33
C GLU A 192 3.63 -15.51 -12.81
N LEU A 193 4.65 -15.06 -13.53
CA LEU A 193 4.57 -14.79 -14.98
C LEU A 193 4.24 -16.06 -15.78
N ILE A 194 4.71 -17.22 -15.33
CA ILE A 194 4.40 -18.51 -15.97
C ILE A 194 2.96 -18.94 -15.67
N LYS A 195 2.47 -18.69 -14.45
CA LYS A 195 1.15 -19.15 -13.98
C LYS A 195 0.00 -18.25 -14.41
N ALA A 196 0.21 -16.94 -14.45
CA ALA A 196 -0.80 -15.96 -14.82
C ALA A 196 -0.71 -15.66 -16.33
N LYS A 197 -1.38 -16.50 -17.13
CA LYS A 197 -1.45 -16.37 -18.59
C LYS A 197 -2.69 -15.64 -19.05
#